data_AF-A0A8B6G9U7-F1
#
_entry.id   AF-A0A8B6G9U7-F1
#
_cell.length_a   1.000
_cell.length_b   1.000
_cell.length_c   1.000
_cell.angle_alpha   90.00
_cell.angle_beta   90.00
_cell.angle_gamma   90.00
#
_symmetry.space_group_name_H-M   'P 1'
#
loop_
_entity.id
_entity.type
_entity.pdbx_description
1 polymer ?
#
loop_
_entity_poly.entity_id
_entity_poly.type
_entity_poly.pdbx_seq_one_letter_code
_entity_poly.pdbx_strand_id
1 'polypeptide(L)'
;MSSTICLSKFLKDTDCDICVISEHKLKERSLHYLSTIEKGYNCISKADALPIGYNAYHGKGGIAILYKTSLQFSVKEISDINSSRIAGIELKNQSDGSLFIFGAYLPSDDA
;
A
#
# COMPACT_ATOMS: atom_id res chain seq x y z
N MET A 1 -16.82 -6.30 -13.61
CA MET A 1 -15.70 -7.08 -13.04
C MET A 1 -15.08 -6.22 -11.95
N SER A 2 -14.96 -6.70 -10.72
CA SER A 2 -14.46 -5.89 -9.60
C SER A 2 -12.95 -5.65 -9.75
N SER A 3 -12.46 -4.43 -9.51
CA SER A 3 -11.03 -4.09 -9.55
C SER A 3 -10.19 -4.97 -8.62
N THR A 4 -10.77 -5.43 -7.51
CA THR A 4 -10.13 -6.35 -6.57
C THR A 4 -9.85 -7.72 -7.18
N ILE A 5 -10.75 -8.22 -8.04
CA ILE A 5 -10.54 -9.51 -8.72
C ILE A 5 -9.37 -9.38 -9.70
N CYS A 6 -9.29 -8.26 -10.41
CA CYS A 6 -8.17 -7.97 -11.30
C CYS A 6 -6.85 -7.86 -10.52
N LEU A 7 -6.84 -7.20 -9.36
CA LEU A 7 -5.65 -7.09 -8.52
C LEU A 7 -5.22 -8.43 -7.93
N SER A 8 -6.13 -9.24 -7.37
CA SER A 8 -5.80 -10.58 -6.86
C SER A 8 -5.25 -11.48 -7.97
N LYS A 9 -5.85 -11.42 -9.18
CA LYS A 9 -5.33 -12.15 -10.33
C LYS A 9 -3.92 -11.66 -10.72
N PHE A 10 -3.71 -10.35 -10.79
CA PHE A 10 -2.39 -9.77 -11.09
C PHE A 10 -1.33 -10.24 -10.09
N LEU A 11 -1.61 -10.17 -8.79
CA LEU A 11 -0.68 -10.60 -7.74
C LEU A 11 -0.31 -12.09 -7.83
N LYS A 12 -1.24 -12.95 -8.28
CA LYS A 12 -0.99 -14.38 -8.52
C LYS A 12 -0.18 -14.61 -9.78
N ASP A 13 -0.52 -13.92 -10.86
CA ASP A 13 0.09 -14.10 -12.16
C ASP A 13 1.53 -13.58 -12.17
N THR A 14 1.81 -12.45 -11.51
CA THR A 14 3.16 -11.88 -11.46
C THR A 14 4.01 -12.46 -10.34
N ASP A 15 3.39 -13.00 -9.28
CA ASP A 15 4.06 -13.44 -8.05
C ASP A 15 5.13 -12.44 -7.58
N CYS A 16 4.80 -11.15 -7.53
CA CYS A 16 5.76 -10.09 -7.22
C CYS A 16 6.05 -10.06 -5.72
N ASP A 17 7.30 -9.87 -5.31
CA ASP A 17 7.63 -9.82 -3.88
C ASP A 17 7.02 -8.62 -3.17
N ILE A 18 6.98 -7.48 -3.87
CA ILE A 18 6.48 -6.20 -3.37
C ILE A 18 5.68 -5.51 -4.47
N CYS A 19 4.50 -5.01 -4.12
CA CYS A 19 3.60 -4.27 -4.99
C CYS A 19 3.24 -2.94 -4.34
N VAL A 20 3.40 -1.84 -5.07
CA VAL A 20 3.01 -0.51 -4.63
C VAL A 20 1.72 -0.12 -5.34
N ILE A 21 0.70 0.26 -4.56
CA ILE A 21 -0.58 0.74 -5.09
C ILE A 21 -0.72 2.20 -4.73
N SER A 22 -0.72 3.07 -5.74
CA SER A 22 -1.11 4.47 -5.62
C SER A 22 -2.60 4.64 -5.92
N GLU A 23 -3.21 5.71 -5.39
CA GLU A 23 -4.60 6.07 -5.66
C GLU A 23 -5.61 4.97 -5.32
N HIS A 24 -5.39 4.21 -4.23
CA HIS A 24 -6.34 3.17 -3.85
C HIS A 24 -7.72 3.73 -3.43
N LYS A 25 -7.84 5.04 -3.17
CA LYS A 25 -9.10 5.78 -2.92
C LYS A 25 -9.97 5.14 -1.82
N LEU A 26 -9.35 4.47 -0.85
CA LEU A 26 -10.05 3.93 0.31
C LEU A 26 -10.12 5.00 1.39
N LYS A 27 -11.13 4.87 2.26
CA LYS A 27 -11.20 5.62 3.50
C LYS A 27 -10.34 4.93 4.55
N GLU A 28 -9.87 5.69 5.54
CA GLU A 28 -9.04 5.18 6.64
C GLU A 28 -9.66 3.94 7.32
N ARG A 29 -10.96 4.00 7.63
CA ARG A 29 -11.73 2.88 8.21
C ARG A 29 -11.77 1.60 7.36
N SER A 30 -11.39 1.68 6.09
CA SER A 30 -11.44 0.60 5.11
C SER A 30 -10.05 0.11 4.68
N LEU A 31 -8.97 0.64 5.26
CA LEU A 31 -7.60 0.26 4.88
C LEU A 31 -7.30 -1.23 5.06
N HIS A 32 -7.86 -1.85 6.11
CA HIS A 32 -7.73 -3.29 6.37
C HIS A 32 -8.20 -4.15 5.18
N TYR A 33 -9.08 -3.62 4.33
CA TYR A 33 -9.53 -4.33 3.13
C TYR A 33 -8.38 -4.79 2.23
N LEU A 34 -7.33 -3.97 2.06
CA LEU A 34 -6.22 -4.28 1.16
C LEU A 34 -5.46 -5.55 1.59
N SER A 35 -5.31 -5.77 2.90
CA SER A 35 -4.70 -6.98 3.46
C SER A 35 -5.54 -8.24 3.24
N THR A 36 -6.78 -8.12 2.78
CA THR A 36 -7.68 -9.27 2.54
C THR A 36 -7.77 -9.67 1.07
N ILE A 37 -7.15 -8.90 0.16
CA ILE A 37 -7.26 -9.11 -1.29
C ILE A 37 -6.58 -10.42 -1.72
N GLU A 38 -5.42 -10.73 -1.14
CA GLU A 38 -4.68 -11.94 -1.44
C GLU A 38 -3.95 -12.47 -0.20
N LYS A 39 -4.19 -13.74 0.16
CA LYS A 39 -3.72 -14.35 1.43
C LYS A 39 -2.19 -14.43 1.56
N GLY A 40 -1.46 -14.35 0.45
CA GLY A 40 0.00 -14.40 0.42
C GLY A 40 0.68 -13.05 0.70
N TYR A 41 -0.07 -11.97 0.90
CA TYR A 41 0.47 -10.62 1.02
C TYR A 41 0.00 -9.95 2.31
N ASN A 42 0.93 -9.31 3.00
CA ASN A 42 0.65 -8.29 4.00
C ASN A 42 0.55 -6.92 3.33
N CYS A 43 -0.04 -5.95 4.03
CA CYS A 43 -0.20 -4.59 3.51
C CYS A 43 0.09 -3.55 4.58
N ILE A 44 0.88 -2.55 4.22
CA ILE A 44 0.95 -1.25 4.91
C ILE A 44 0.24 -0.25 4.01
N SER A 45 -0.63 0.58 4.58
CA SER A 45 -1.44 1.50 3.78
C SER A 45 -1.79 2.77 4.52
N LYS A 46 -1.92 3.87 3.77
CA LYS A 46 -2.24 5.20 4.29
C LYS A 46 -3.31 5.82 3.41
N ALA A 47 -4.33 6.42 4.03
CA ALA A 47 -5.38 7.17 3.35
C ALA A 47 -5.33 8.65 3.74
N ASP A 48 -5.88 9.52 2.90
CA ASP A 48 -6.14 10.90 3.29
C ASP A 48 -7.18 10.95 4.41
N ALA A 49 -6.92 11.78 5.42
CA ALA A 49 -7.95 12.22 6.34
C ALA A 49 -8.93 13.12 5.59
N LEU A 50 -10.21 12.75 5.58
CA LEU A 50 -11.24 13.45 4.83
C LEU A 50 -12.16 14.22 5.77
N PRO A 51 -12.56 15.45 5.41
CA PRO A 51 -13.51 16.22 6.20
C PRO A 51 -14.88 15.54 6.25
N ILE A 52 -15.63 15.82 7.32
CA ILE A 52 -17.01 15.35 7.48
C ILE A 52 -17.85 15.85 6.30
N GLY A 53 -18.54 14.93 5.61
CA GLY A 53 -19.34 15.24 4.42
C GLY A 53 -18.61 15.07 3.08
N TYR A 54 -17.31 14.77 3.08
CA TYR A 54 -16.62 14.32 1.86
C TYR A 54 -17.22 13.01 1.35
N ASN A 55 -17.32 12.87 0.02
CA ASN A 55 -17.95 11.78 -0.74
C ASN A 55 -18.19 10.49 0.09
N ALA A 56 -19.46 10.10 0.23
CA ALA A 56 -19.85 8.96 1.07
C ALA A 56 -19.25 7.62 0.62
N TYR A 57 -18.91 7.50 -0.66
CA TYR A 57 -18.59 6.23 -1.31
C TYR A 57 -17.09 6.00 -1.54
N HIS A 58 -16.28 7.04 -1.71
CA HIS A 58 -14.84 6.88 -1.96
C HIS A 58 -13.95 7.84 -1.16
N GLY A 59 -12.71 7.42 -0.96
CA GLY A 59 -11.63 8.22 -0.38
C GLY A 59 -11.02 9.22 -1.37
N LYS A 60 -9.91 9.85 -0.98
CA LYS A 60 -9.04 10.64 -1.85
C LYS A 60 -7.64 10.05 -1.78
N GLY A 61 -6.98 9.94 -2.93
CA GLY A 61 -5.59 9.50 -2.96
C GLY A 61 -5.33 8.14 -2.34
N GLY A 62 -4.37 8.13 -1.41
CA GLY A 62 -3.94 6.96 -0.68
C GLY A 62 -2.80 6.20 -1.36
N ILE A 63 -2.01 5.53 -0.54
CA ILE A 63 -0.91 4.68 -0.98
C ILE A 63 -0.84 3.41 -0.13
N ALA A 64 -0.47 2.31 -0.76
CA ALA A 64 -0.27 1.03 -0.09
C ALA A 64 0.96 0.30 -0.62
N ILE A 65 1.62 -0.43 0.27
CA ILE A 65 2.70 -1.37 -0.06
C ILE A 65 2.21 -2.74 0.38
N LEU A 66 1.99 -3.61 -0.61
CA LEU A 66 1.76 -5.03 -0.39
C LEU A 66 3.09 -5.76 -0.50
N TYR A 67 3.34 -6.69 0.40
CA TYR A 67 4.57 -7.49 0.41
C TYR A 67 4.26 -8.93 0.77
N LYS A 68 4.96 -9.87 0.13
CA LYS A 68 4.75 -11.30 0.39
C LYS A 68 5.03 -11.66 1.85
N THR A 69 4.16 -12.49 2.40
CA THR A 69 4.32 -13.04 3.76
C THR A 69 5.47 -14.04 3.87
N SER A 70 5.85 -14.65 2.74
CA SER A 70 6.95 -15.61 2.63
C SER A 70 8.33 -14.97 2.48
N LEU A 71 8.45 -13.64 2.51
CA LEU A 71 9.74 -12.96 2.45
C LEU A 71 10.62 -13.38 3.64
N GLN A 72 11.86 -13.78 3.35
CA GLN A 72 12.84 -14.15 4.36
C GLN A 72 13.49 -12.94 5.06
N PHE A 73 12.94 -11.74 4.84
CA PHE A 73 13.42 -10.49 5.41
C PHE A 73 12.49 -10.03 6.54
N SER A 74 13.06 -9.38 7.55
CA SER A 74 12.25 -8.60 8.48
C SER A 74 11.74 -7.36 7.75
N VAL A 75 10.41 -7.17 7.74
CA VAL A 75 9.77 -6.00 7.13
C VAL A 75 9.29 -5.07 8.24
N LYS A 76 9.75 -3.82 8.22
CA LYS A 76 9.33 -2.79 9.17
C LYS A 76 8.79 -1.57 8.45
N GLU A 77 7.63 -1.06 8.87
CA GLU A 77 7.13 0.22 8.40
C GLU A 77 8.02 1.38 8.88
N ILE A 78 8.30 2.33 7.99
CA ILE A 78 8.95 3.59 8.34
C ILE A 78 7.86 4.56 8.85
N SER A 79 7.71 4.62 10.17
CA SER A 79 6.64 5.36 10.85
C SER A 79 6.71 6.87 10.70
N ASP A 80 7.92 7.42 10.52
CA ASP A 80 8.17 8.86 10.65
C ASP A 80 7.79 9.65 9.37
N ILE A 81 7.06 9.01 8.46
CA ILE A 81 6.55 9.62 7.23
C ILE A 81 5.14 10.17 7.48
N ASN A 82 5.06 11.47 7.76
CA ASN A 82 3.80 12.18 7.94
C ASN A 82 3.16 12.59 6.60
N SER A 83 2.78 11.61 5.79
CA SER A 83 2.10 11.80 4.52
C SER A 83 1.22 10.61 4.19
N SER A 84 -0.02 10.88 3.78
CA SER A 84 -0.96 9.89 3.21
C SER A 84 -0.61 9.48 1.77
N ARG A 85 0.44 10.09 1.22
CA ARG A 85 0.87 9.97 -0.18
C ARG A 85 2.21 9.26 -0.32
N ILE A 86 2.89 9.00 0.80
CA ILE A 86 4.18 8.31 0.84
C ILE A 86 4.12 7.22 1.90
N ALA A 87 4.48 5.99 1.51
CA ALA A 87 4.68 4.86 2.41
C ALA A 87 6.10 4.33 2.22
N GLY A 88 6.69 3.84 3.31
CA GLY A 88 8.05 3.31 3.30
C GLY A 88 8.16 2.04 4.12
N ILE A 89 8.92 1.08 3.63
CA ILE A 89 9.31 -0.11 4.37
C ILE A 89 10.82 -0.30 4.35
N GLU A 90 11.35 -0.79 5.45
CA GLU A 90 12.70 -1.33 5.57
C GLU A 90 12.62 -2.86 5.48
N LEU A 91 13.38 -3.44 4.54
CA LEU A 91 13.67 -4.85 4.49
C LEU A 91 15.06 -5.08 5.09
N LYS A 92 15.13 -5.91 6.13
CA LYS A 92 16.40 -6.22 6.80
C LYS A 92 16.70 -7.71 6.72
N ASN A 93 17.88 -8.04 6.20
CA ASN A 93 18.47 -9.37 6.29
C ASN A 93 19.43 -9.44 7.50
N GLN A 94 19.70 -10.64 8.01
CA GLN A 94 20.64 -10.82 9.13
C GLN A 94 22.10 -10.56 8.72
N SER A 95 22.41 -10.70 7.43
CA SER A 95 23.79 -10.71 6.91
C SER A 95 24.11 -9.57 5.94
N ASP A 96 23.10 -9.05 5.24
CA ASP A 96 23.22 -7.99 4.25
C ASP A 96 22.44 -6.76 4.73
N GLY A 97 22.99 -5.58 4.46
CA GLY A 97 22.44 -4.30 4.91
C GLY A 97 20.95 -4.09 4.58
N SER A 98 20.37 -3.04 5.15
CA SER A 98 18.95 -2.74 4.97
C SER A 98 18.64 -2.21 3.56
N LEU A 99 17.58 -2.72 2.95
CA LEU A 99 16.98 -2.17 1.73
C LEU A 99 15.75 -1.35 2.10
N PHE A 100 15.66 -0.12 1.60
CA PHE A 100 14.53 0.77 1.85
C PHE A 100 13.70 0.93 0.58
N ILE A 101 12.39 0.74 0.69
CA ILE A 101 11.46 0.85 -0.43
C ILE A 101 10.42 1.90 -0.09
N PHE A 102 10.26 2.87 -0.97
CA PHE A 102 9.30 3.95 -0.85
C PHE A 102 8.33 3.92 -2.02
N GLY A 103 7.04 3.89 -1.69
CA GLY A 103 5.99 4.24 -2.63
C GLY A 103 5.66 5.72 -2.45
N ALA A 104 5.56 6.46 -3.56
CA ALA A 104 5.11 7.84 -3.56
C ALA A 104 4.03 8.04 -4.63
N TYR A 105 2.96 8.74 -4.26
CA TYR A 105 1.98 9.28 -5.18
C TYR A 105 2.13 10.80 -5.20
N LEU A 106 2.52 11.34 -6.35
CA LEU A 106 2.66 12.77 -6.54
C LEU A 106 1.33 13.37 -7.02
N PRO A 107 1.01 14.62 -6.63
CA PRO A 107 -0.11 15.33 -7.23
C PRO A 107 0.05 15.38 -8.75
N SER A 108 -1.03 15.15 -9.50
CA SER A 108 -1.06 15.62 -10.89
C SER A 108 -1.11 17.14 -10.84
N ASP A 109 -0.18 17.82 -11.51
CA ASP A 109 -0.28 19.27 -11.68
C ASP A 109 -1.61 19.60 -12.37
N ASP A 110 -2.50 20.28 -11.65
CA ASP A 110 -3.60 21.03 -12.26
C ASP A 110 -3.03 22.43 -12.57
N ALA A 111 -2.41 22.57 -13.75
CA ALA A 111 -2.09 23.87 -14.33
C ALA A 111 -3.35 24.48 -14.97
#